data_AF-A6GER1-F1
#
_entry.id   AF-A6GER1-F1
#
_cell.length_a   1.000
_cell.length_b   1.000
_cell.length_c   1.000
_cell.angle_alpha   90.00
_cell.angle_beta   90.00
_cell.angle_gamma   90.00
#
_symmetry.space_group_name_H-M   'P 1'
#
loop_
_entity.id
_entity.type
_entity.pdbx_description
1 polymer ?
#
loop_
_entity_poly.entity_id
_entity_poly.type
_entity_poly.pdbx_seq_one_letter_code
_entity_poly.pdbx_strand_id
1 'polypeptide(L)'
;MACTPEDPVEAPTTAGEGADEVGTSEDTGTETDSSEAEITETDTETDTGAQECACAPGTDLIYVVSKFGDIWTYDPPTDTFAEVGPITCGSGLVYSMAVDHDGRGWVLDLDTRDLFTVDLAAPQNCAEPPWVPGNGGFNYFGMGFVSHDTLEVCEKLYLHSYSGSGPFSEGEDLGSLAVYDPADGSLETLASIDFDGGEIDGTGDGRLFAFAGENPVKLVEYDRESGEALTVLPLEGLDKTSASAFAFHSGDIYLFTEADAPECADCLEGCSEEYAACLEDPECAEALDCALTQGEVTDECGGLIYASVQDCMAGTCHDACFPIGGKLSQVHRLDWDESEGNGKALSLVHPLAPLRIVGAGTSICAPLQVP
;
A
#
# COMPACT_ATOMS: atom_id res chain seq x y z
N MET A 1 13.39 -3.11 -46.68
CA MET A 1 14.22 -3.86 -45.70
C MET A 1 13.25 -4.38 -44.67
N ALA A 2 12.92 -5.67 -44.76
CA ALA A 2 11.96 -6.34 -43.89
C ALA A 2 12.70 -7.49 -43.21
N CYS A 3 12.69 -7.52 -41.89
CA CYS A 3 13.22 -8.61 -41.08
C CYS A 3 12.03 -9.41 -40.55
N THR A 4 12.01 -10.70 -40.85
CA THR A 4 11.14 -11.71 -40.25
C THR A 4 11.77 -12.24 -38.96
N PRO A 5 10.98 -12.56 -37.92
CA PRO A 5 11.47 -13.28 -36.75
C PRO A 5 11.42 -14.81 -36.96
N GLU A 6 12.42 -15.51 -36.42
CA GLU A 6 12.53 -16.96 -36.40
C GLU A 6 11.85 -17.56 -35.15
N ASP A 7 11.21 -18.72 -35.32
CA ASP A 7 10.51 -19.51 -34.30
C ASP A 7 11.46 -20.14 -33.25
N PRO A 8 11.01 -20.35 -31.99
CA PRO A 8 11.80 -21.05 -30.98
C PRO A 8 11.67 -22.58 -31.09
N VAL A 9 12.79 -23.25 -30.83
CA VAL A 9 12.99 -24.70 -30.83
C VAL A 9 12.50 -25.34 -29.52
N GLU A 10 11.64 -26.35 -29.62
CA GLU A 10 11.18 -27.20 -28.52
C GLU A 10 12.30 -28.09 -27.94
N ALA A 11 12.32 -28.23 -26.61
CA ALA A 11 13.16 -29.19 -25.88
C ALA A 11 12.44 -30.53 -25.66
N PRO A 12 13.15 -31.67 -25.62
CA PRO A 12 12.53 -32.99 -25.59
C PRO A 12 12.20 -33.47 -24.17
N THR A 13 11.07 -34.18 -24.10
CA THR A 13 10.61 -35.02 -22.99
C THR A 13 11.52 -36.24 -22.78
N THR A 14 11.68 -36.66 -21.52
CA THR A 14 12.25 -37.98 -21.20
C THR A 14 11.37 -38.69 -20.18
N ALA A 15 10.87 -39.86 -20.57
CA ALA A 15 10.12 -40.78 -19.73
C ALA A 15 10.90 -42.09 -19.58
N GLY A 16 11.05 -42.51 -18.32
CA GLY A 16 10.97 -43.89 -17.80
C GLY A 16 11.85 -45.02 -18.35
N GLU A 17 12.55 -45.71 -17.46
CA GLU A 17 12.58 -47.19 -17.37
C GLU A 17 13.17 -47.61 -16.01
N GLY A 18 12.56 -48.61 -15.36
CA GLY A 18 12.93 -49.13 -14.04
C GLY A 18 13.72 -50.44 -14.08
N ALA A 19 14.10 -50.94 -12.90
CA ALA A 19 14.25 -52.37 -12.60
C ALA A 19 14.46 -52.59 -11.09
N ASP A 20 13.69 -53.54 -10.56
CA ASP A 20 13.78 -54.20 -9.25
C ASP A 20 15.14 -54.88 -8.99
N GLU A 21 15.56 -54.94 -7.72
CA GLU A 21 16.17 -56.16 -7.18
C GLU A 21 15.78 -56.44 -5.72
N VAL A 22 15.55 -57.73 -5.49
CA VAL A 22 14.98 -58.41 -4.33
C VAL A 22 16.09 -58.79 -3.33
N GLY A 23 15.80 -58.67 -2.03
CA GLY A 23 16.62 -59.23 -0.95
C GLY A 23 15.76 -59.68 0.23
N THR A 24 15.70 -61.00 0.44
CA THR A 24 14.86 -61.72 1.40
C THR A 24 15.61 -62.12 2.69
N SER A 25 14.83 -62.53 3.71
CA SER A 25 15.18 -63.36 4.89
C SER A 25 15.76 -62.62 6.12
N GLU A 26 15.45 -62.93 7.38
CA GLU A 26 14.67 -64.03 7.97
C GLU A 26 14.24 -63.69 9.42
N ASP A 27 13.04 -64.19 9.75
CA ASP A 27 12.39 -64.49 11.03
C ASP A 27 13.24 -64.69 12.31
N THR A 28 12.74 -64.18 13.45
CA THR A 28 12.67 -64.97 14.70
C THR A 28 11.66 -64.37 15.68
N GLY A 29 10.50 -65.02 15.83
CA GLY A 29 9.47 -64.68 16.81
C GLY A 29 9.80 -65.03 18.26
N THR A 30 8.99 -64.51 19.19
CA THR A 30 8.60 -65.14 20.46
C THR A 30 7.36 -64.43 21.01
N GLU A 31 6.27 -65.18 21.18
CA GLU A 31 5.07 -64.79 21.93
C GLU A 31 5.33 -64.82 23.44
N THR A 32 4.73 -63.92 24.22
CA THR A 32 4.20 -64.22 25.58
C THR A 32 3.20 -63.15 26.04
N ASP A 33 1.95 -63.57 26.16
CA ASP A 33 0.97 -63.41 27.26
C ASP A 33 0.82 -62.10 28.08
N SER A 34 -0.41 -61.57 28.02
CA SER A 34 -1.26 -60.90 29.02
C SER A 34 -0.65 -60.31 30.30
N SER A 35 -0.81 -58.99 30.46
CA SER A 35 -1.19 -58.38 31.75
C SER A 35 -1.82 -57.00 31.54
N GLU A 36 -3.04 -56.84 32.06
CA GLU A 36 -3.70 -55.56 32.26
C GLU A 36 -2.81 -54.63 33.11
N ALA A 37 -2.48 -53.47 32.57
CA ALA A 37 -1.86 -52.38 33.30
C ALA A 37 -2.67 -51.11 33.02
N GLU A 38 -3.32 -50.64 34.08
CA GLU A 38 -4.05 -49.39 34.22
C GLU A 38 -3.14 -48.23 33.82
N ILE A 39 -3.37 -47.64 32.63
CA ILE A 39 -2.70 -46.42 32.19
C ILE A 39 -3.53 -45.26 32.73
N THR A 40 -3.04 -44.65 33.80
CA THR A 40 -3.47 -43.34 34.27
C THR A 40 -3.35 -42.36 33.11
N GLU A 41 -4.49 -41.90 32.58
CA GLU A 41 -4.56 -40.75 31.68
C GLU A 41 -3.95 -39.55 32.42
N THR A 42 -2.72 -39.22 32.02
CA THR A 42 -2.17 -37.92 32.33
C THR A 42 -2.70 -37.03 31.23
N ASP A 43 -3.81 -36.34 31.51
CA ASP A 43 -4.28 -35.21 30.71
C ASP A 43 -3.12 -34.24 30.59
N THR A 44 -2.36 -34.41 29.51
CA THR A 44 -1.52 -33.36 28.98
C THR A 44 -2.50 -32.52 28.21
N GLU A 45 -3.19 -31.61 28.90
CA GLU A 45 -3.73 -30.44 28.26
C GLU A 45 -2.52 -29.76 27.61
N THR A 46 -2.26 -30.11 26.35
CA THR A 46 -1.68 -29.17 25.42
C THR A 46 -2.65 -28.02 25.39
N ASP A 47 -2.37 -27.03 26.24
CA ASP A 47 -2.67 -25.64 26.02
C ASP A 47 -2.19 -25.33 24.60
N THR A 48 -3.06 -25.61 23.61
CA THR A 48 -3.01 -24.95 22.31
C THR A 48 -3.42 -23.52 22.62
N GLY A 49 -2.50 -22.80 23.26
CA GLY A 49 -2.69 -21.41 23.62
C GLY A 49 -3.19 -20.73 22.36
N ALA A 50 -4.40 -20.18 22.44
CA ALA A 50 -4.87 -19.27 21.42
C ALA A 50 -3.74 -18.31 21.13
N GLN A 51 -3.35 -18.19 19.86
CA GLN A 51 -2.29 -17.29 19.46
C GLN A 51 -2.74 -15.89 19.82
N GLU A 52 -2.26 -15.37 20.96
CA GLU A 52 -2.50 -13.99 21.31
C GLU A 52 -1.91 -13.14 20.18
N CYS A 53 -2.73 -12.27 19.61
CA CYS A 53 -2.36 -11.30 18.58
C CYS A 53 -1.45 -10.23 19.17
N ALA A 54 -0.25 -10.66 19.56
CA ALA A 54 0.72 -9.82 20.22
C ALA A 54 1.35 -8.87 19.21
N CYS A 55 1.26 -7.59 19.50
CA CYS A 55 1.81 -6.54 18.64
C CYS A 55 3.34 -6.53 18.68
N ALA A 56 3.96 -6.59 17.50
CA ALA A 56 5.39 -6.36 17.38
C ALA A 56 5.75 -4.91 17.81
N PRO A 57 6.98 -4.66 18.29
CA PRO A 57 7.39 -3.30 18.64
C PRO A 57 7.31 -2.33 17.45
N GLY A 58 6.82 -1.11 17.69
CA GLY A 58 6.77 -0.05 16.67
C GLY A 58 5.60 -0.15 15.70
N THR A 59 4.68 -1.11 15.88
CA THR A 59 3.45 -1.22 15.07
C THR A 59 2.33 -0.27 15.52
N ASP A 60 2.63 0.55 16.54
CA ASP A 60 1.84 1.67 17.04
C ASP A 60 2.08 2.98 16.26
N LEU A 61 2.95 2.99 15.25
CA LEU A 61 3.23 4.14 14.36
C LEU A 61 2.59 3.94 12.97
N ILE A 62 2.51 5.02 12.19
CA ILE A 62 2.16 4.95 10.76
C ILE A 62 3.44 4.66 9.98
N TYR A 63 3.45 3.62 9.15
CA TYR A 63 4.53 3.43 8.18
C TYR A 63 4.12 4.00 6.84
N VAL A 64 5.05 4.65 6.18
CA VAL A 64 4.88 5.21 4.83
C VAL A 64 6.02 4.75 3.94
N VAL A 65 5.75 4.62 2.65
CA VAL A 65 6.73 4.14 1.67
C VAL A 65 6.74 5.00 0.42
N SER A 66 7.95 5.22 -0.10
CA SER A 66 8.16 5.91 -1.38
C SER A 66 7.93 4.98 -2.56
N LYS A 67 7.71 5.55 -3.75
CA LYS A 67 7.67 4.76 -5.00
C LYS A 67 8.91 3.90 -5.20
N PHE A 68 10.06 4.33 -4.67
CA PHE A 68 11.36 3.66 -4.82
C PHE A 68 11.73 2.78 -3.62
N GLY A 69 10.77 2.55 -2.71
CA GLY A 69 10.92 1.62 -1.60
C GLY A 69 11.59 2.18 -0.35
N ASP A 70 11.75 3.49 -0.21
CA ASP A 70 12.23 4.08 1.04
C ASP A 70 11.11 4.04 2.09
N ILE A 71 11.33 3.35 3.21
CA ILE A 71 10.36 3.26 4.31
C ILE A 71 10.69 4.27 5.39
N TRP A 72 9.66 4.97 5.86
CA TRP A 72 9.70 5.88 6.99
C TRP A 72 8.55 5.56 7.95
N THR A 73 8.72 5.92 9.21
CA THR A 73 7.59 6.05 10.15
C THR A 73 7.16 7.51 10.24
N TYR A 74 5.86 7.75 10.41
CA TYR A 74 5.27 9.01 10.83
C TYR A 74 4.65 8.82 12.21
N ASP A 75 5.03 9.67 13.17
CA ASP A 75 4.48 9.74 14.52
C ASP A 75 3.55 10.94 14.61
N PRO A 76 2.22 10.74 14.58
CA PRO A 76 1.28 11.87 14.57
C PRO A 76 1.28 12.73 15.84
N PRO A 77 1.36 12.16 17.07
CA PRO A 77 1.52 12.96 18.29
C PRO A 77 2.66 13.98 18.27
N THR A 78 3.79 13.65 17.64
CA THR A 78 4.96 14.55 17.57
C THR A 78 5.12 15.25 16.22
N ASP A 79 4.31 14.88 15.22
CA ASP A 79 4.40 15.35 13.84
C ASP A 79 5.82 15.16 13.26
N THR A 80 6.36 13.95 13.40
CA THR A 80 7.75 13.65 12.98
C THR A 80 7.85 12.43 12.12
N PHE A 81 8.69 12.54 11.08
CA PHE A 81 9.12 11.43 10.26
C PHE A 81 10.48 10.88 10.72
N ALA A 82 10.66 9.56 10.67
CA ALA A 82 11.94 8.90 10.90
C ALA A 82 12.20 7.83 9.84
N GLU A 83 13.40 7.82 9.26
CA GLU A 83 13.80 6.84 8.25
C GLU A 83 13.98 5.45 8.90
N VAL A 84 13.39 4.44 8.27
CA VAL A 84 13.55 3.03 8.65
C VAL A 84 14.63 2.40 7.77
N GLY A 85 14.52 2.60 6.45
CA GLY A 85 15.48 2.12 5.46
C GLY A 85 14.80 1.66 4.17
N PRO A 86 15.59 1.26 3.15
CA PRO A 86 15.06 0.90 1.85
C PRO A 86 14.66 -0.57 1.74
N ILE A 87 13.62 -0.83 0.96
CA ILE A 87 13.25 -2.15 0.45
C ILE A 87 14.27 -2.57 -0.61
N THR A 88 14.77 -3.80 -0.53
CA THR A 88 15.73 -4.35 -1.51
C THR A 88 15.18 -5.53 -2.31
N CYS A 89 13.85 -5.69 -2.32
CA CYS A 89 13.13 -6.81 -2.91
C CYS A 89 12.16 -6.35 -3.99
N GLY A 90 11.60 -7.31 -4.74
CA GLY A 90 10.77 -7.01 -5.90
C GLY A 90 11.57 -6.31 -7.02
N SER A 91 10.89 -5.49 -7.81
CA SER A 91 11.51 -4.61 -8.82
C SER A 91 12.11 -3.35 -8.21
N GLY A 92 11.82 -3.07 -6.92
CA GLY A 92 12.15 -1.83 -6.24
C GLY A 92 11.16 -0.70 -6.50
N LEU A 93 10.06 -0.96 -7.22
CA LEU A 93 8.97 -0.01 -7.43
C LEU A 93 7.73 -0.43 -6.65
N VAL A 94 7.26 0.45 -5.76
CA VAL A 94 6.11 0.20 -4.89
C VAL A 94 4.86 0.84 -5.47
N TYR A 95 3.75 0.10 -5.45
CA TYR A 95 2.41 0.62 -5.75
C TYR A 95 1.63 0.96 -4.47
N SER A 96 1.56 0.03 -3.50
CA SER A 96 0.85 0.22 -2.22
C SER A 96 1.50 -0.59 -1.11
N MET A 97 1.20 -0.26 0.15
CA MET A 97 1.73 -0.95 1.33
C MET A 97 0.68 -1.05 2.45
N ALA A 98 0.61 -2.20 3.13
CA ALA A 98 -0.11 -2.41 4.39
C ALA A 98 0.86 -2.90 5.48
N VAL A 99 0.48 -2.80 6.76
CA VAL A 99 1.30 -3.27 7.89
C VAL A 99 0.52 -4.26 8.74
N ASP A 100 1.09 -5.44 8.99
CA ASP A 100 0.49 -6.44 9.87
C ASP A 100 0.91 -6.26 11.34
N HIS A 101 0.21 -6.93 12.26
CA HIS A 101 0.50 -6.89 13.70
C HIS A 101 1.88 -7.45 14.08
N ASP A 102 2.44 -8.32 13.24
CA ASP A 102 3.77 -8.93 13.40
C ASP A 102 4.91 -8.00 12.97
N GLY A 103 4.58 -6.77 12.51
CA GLY A 103 5.57 -5.78 12.09
C GLY A 103 6.15 -6.06 10.71
N ARG A 104 5.37 -6.69 9.83
CA ARG A 104 5.71 -6.83 8.41
C ARG A 104 4.98 -5.81 7.57
N GLY A 105 5.72 -5.17 6.66
CA GLY A 105 5.17 -4.39 5.57
C GLY A 105 4.81 -5.32 4.42
N TRP A 106 3.55 -5.36 4.02
CA TRP A 106 3.06 -6.05 2.83
C TRP A 106 3.09 -5.06 1.68
N VAL A 107 3.79 -5.38 0.59
CA VAL A 107 4.13 -4.42 -0.46
C VAL A 107 3.68 -4.97 -1.81
N LEU A 108 2.82 -4.22 -2.50
CA LEU A 108 2.43 -4.51 -3.86
C LEU A 108 3.48 -3.92 -4.81
N ASP A 109 4.14 -4.78 -5.55
CA ASP A 109 5.15 -4.41 -6.53
C ASP A 109 4.49 -3.85 -7.80
N LEU A 110 4.93 -2.66 -8.22
CA LEU A 110 4.34 -1.93 -9.34
C LEU A 110 4.51 -2.66 -10.68
N ASP A 111 5.66 -3.28 -10.92
CA ASP A 111 5.98 -3.86 -12.24
C ASP A 111 5.46 -5.28 -12.37
N THR A 112 5.68 -6.09 -11.34
CA THR A 112 5.36 -7.51 -11.34
C THR A 112 3.92 -7.79 -10.90
N ARG A 113 3.30 -6.86 -10.18
CA ARG A 113 1.97 -7.02 -9.53
C ARG A 113 1.97 -8.17 -8.50
N ASP A 114 3.16 -8.50 -8.03
CA ASP A 114 3.36 -9.47 -6.98
C ASP A 114 3.27 -8.80 -5.61
N LEU A 115 2.94 -9.59 -4.60
CA LEU A 115 2.89 -9.15 -3.22
C LEU A 115 4.07 -9.79 -2.52
N PHE A 116 4.89 -9.00 -1.85
CA PHE A 116 5.94 -9.50 -0.97
C PHE A 116 5.84 -8.84 0.38
N THR A 117 6.45 -9.46 1.38
CA THR A 117 6.48 -8.91 2.74
C THR A 117 7.91 -8.56 3.12
N VAL A 118 8.08 -7.49 3.89
CA VAL A 118 9.36 -7.06 4.47
C VAL A 118 9.24 -6.98 5.99
N ASP A 119 10.29 -7.36 6.71
CA ASP A 119 10.40 -7.08 8.14
C ASP A 119 10.65 -5.58 8.34
N LEU A 120 9.76 -4.85 9.02
CA LEU A 120 9.92 -3.40 9.18
C LEU A 120 11.08 -3.03 10.11
N ALA A 121 11.55 -3.94 10.97
CA ALA A 121 12.77 -3.73 11.74
C ALA A 121 14.05 -3.98 10.90
N ALA A 122 13.91 -4.61 9.73
CA ALA A 122 14.99 -4.96 8.83
C ALA A 122 14.48 -5.06 7.37
N PRO A 123 14.18 -3.94 6.68
CA PRO A 123 13.46 -3.92 5.39
C PRO A 123 14.09 -4.71 4.23
N GLN A 124 15.35 -5.13 4.38
CA GLN A 124 16.02 -6.04 3.47
C GLN A 124 15.59 -7.52 3.59
N ASN A 125 14.89 -7.89 4.67
CA ASN A 125 14.47 -9.27 4.95
C ASN A 125 13.07 -9.52 4.39
N CYS A 126 13.01 -10.18 3.25
CA CYS A 126 11.76 -10.37 2.53
C CYS A 126 11.24 -11.81 2.56
N ALA A 127 9.93 -11.96 2.43
CA ALA A 127 9.28 -13.25 2.23
C ALA A 127 8.12 -13.14 1.24
N GLU A 128 7.87 -14.23 0.52
CA GLU A 128 6.77 -14.34 -0.43
C GLU A 128 5.53 -14.89 0.30
N PRO A 129 4.43 -14.12 0.40
CA PRO A 129 3.14 -14.64 0.80
C PRO A 129 2.54 -15.55 -0.29
N PRO A 130 1.46 -16.31 0.00
CA PRO A 130 0.78 -17.15 -0.99
C PRO A 130 -0.09 -16.33 -1.98
N TRP A 131 0.44 -15.21 -2.47
CA TRP A 131 -0.19 -14.37 -3.48
C TRP A 131 0.08 -14.90 -4.89
N VAL A 132 -0.88 -14.67 -5.79
CA VAL A 132 -0.70 -14.91 -7.22
C VAL A 132 -1.03 -13.61 -7.95
N PRO A 133 -0.11 -13.05 -8.76
CA PRO A 133 -0.38 -11.82 -9.50
C PRO A 133 -1.66 -11.88 -10.34
N GLY A 134 -2.51 -10.86 -10.21
CA GLY A 134 -3.79 -10.76 -10.92
C GLY A 134 -4.91 -11.66 -10.35
N ASN A 135 -4.71 -12.28 -9.19
CA ASN A 135 -5.73 -13.10 -8.53
C ASN A 135 -7.04 -12.31 -8.35
N GLY A 136 -8.17 -12.92 -8.69
CA GLY A 136 -9.49 -12.27 -8.63
C GLY A 136 -9.64 -11.01 -9.48
N GLY A 137 -8.73 -10.73 -10.43
CA GLY A 137 -8.73 -9.48 -11.22
C GLY A 137 -7.99 -8.31 -10.57
N PHE A 138 -7.42 -8.50 -9.38
CA PHE A 138 -6.66 -7.49 -8.64
C PHE A 138 -5.22 -7.42 -9.18
N ASN A 139 -4.99 -6.51 -10.12
CA ASN A 139 -3.64 -6.23 -10.66
C ASN A 139 -2.98 -5.06 -9.93
N TYR A 140 -3.76 -4.02 -9.64
CA TYR A 140 -3.37 -2.88 -8.82
C TYR A 140 -4.45 -2.66 -7.78
N PHE A 141 -4.05 -2.38 -6.55
CA PHE A 141 -4.98 -2.19 -5.45
C PHE A 141 -4.32 -1.45 -4.28
N GLY A 142 -5.10 -0.63 -3.60
CA GLY A 142 -4.79 -0.24 -2.23
C GLY A 142 -5.10 -1.39 -1.29
N MET A 143 -4.39 -1.48 -0.17
CA MET A 143 -4.58 -2.56 0.79
C MET A 143 -4.33 -2.12 2.23
N GLY A 144 -5.00 -2.79 3.16
CA GLY A 144 -4.93 -2.50 4.58
C GLY A 144 -5.39 -3.68 5.43
N PHE A 145 -4.81 -3.84 6.62
CA PHE A 145 -5.21 -4.88 7.54
C PHE A 145 -6.33 -4.43 8.46
N VAL A 146 -7.32 -5.30 8.65
CA VAL A 146 -8.44 -5.05 9.57
C VAL A 146 -8.47 -6.15 10.59
N SER A 147 -8.63 -5.78 11.86
CA SER A 147 -8.77 -6.72 12.97
C SER A 147 -9.93 -7.68 12.71
N HIS A 148 -9.73 -8.95 13.04
CA HIS A 148 -10.72 -9.99 12.88
C HIS A 148 -11.06 -10.62 14.25
N ASP A 149 -12.35 -10.81 14.51
CA ASP A 149 -12.86 -11.01 15.87
C ASP A 149 -12.60 -12.42 16.45
N THR A 150 -11.84 -13.26 15.76
CA THR A 150 -11.53 -14.62 16.22
C THR A 150 -10.12 -14.66 16.80
N LEU A 151 -9.96 -15.33 17.95
CA LEU A 151 -8.65 -15.52 18.59
C LEU A 151 -7.66 -16.35 17.73
N GLU A 152 -8.11 -16.90 16.60
CA GLU A 152 -7.32 -17.72 15.69
C GLU A 152 -6.84 -16.94 14.45
N VAL A 153 -7.47 -15.80 14.14
CA VAL A 153 -7.11 -14.93 13.02
C VAL A 153 -7.10 -13.50 13.54
N CYS A 154 -5.90 -12.95 13.72
CA CYS A 154 -5.74 -11.58 14.23
C CYS A 154 -6.31 -10.54 13.27
N GLU A 155 -6.12 -10.75 11.97
CA GLU A 155 -6.48 -9.79 10.94
C GLU A 155 -6.62 -10.46 9.58
N LYS A 156 -7.30 -9.76 8.66
CA LYS A 156 -7.32 -10.08 7.24
C LYS A 156 -6.85 -8.88 6.44
N LEU A 157 -6.29 -9.14 5.26
CA LEU A 157 -5.88 -8.10 4.34
C LEU A 157 -7.05 -7.76 3.42
N TYR A 158 -7.47 -6.51 3.38
CA TYR A 158 -8.50 -6.04 2.47
C TYR A 158 -7.86 -5.38 1.26
N LEU A 159 -8.48 -5.52 0.09
CA LEU A 159 -7.99 -5.02 -1.20
C LEU A 159 -9.05 -4.14 -1.86
N HIS A 160 -8.65 -2.96 -2.35
CA HIS A 160 -9.50 -2.04 -3.10
C HIS A 160 -8.95 -1.88 -4.51
N SER A 161 -9.66 -2.40 -5.52
CA SER A 161 -9.14 -2.50 -6.88
C SER A 161 -8.87 -1.14 -7.54
N TYR A 162 -7.89 -1.12 -8.44
CA TYR A 162 -7.70 -0.09 -9.46
C TYR A 162 -7.49 -0.75 -10.84
N SER A 163 -8.08 -0.16 -11.87
CA SER A 163 -8.05 -0.66 -13.25
C SER A 163 -6.65 -0.61 -13.87
N GLY A 164 -5.76 0.23 -13.34
CA GLY A 164 -4.45 0.49 -13.94
C GLY A 164 -4.50 1.42 -15.16
N SER A 165 -5.63 2.07 -15.41
CA SER A 165 -5.84 2.90 -16.59
C SER A 165 -6.49 4.24 -16.26
N GLY A 166 -5.89 5.33 -16.74
CA GLY A 166 -6.44 6.68 -16.58
C GLY A 166 -6.39 7.21 -15.14
N PRO A 167 -6.95 8.40 -14.89
CA PRO A 167 -7.08 8.91 -13.52
C PRO A 167 -8.04 8.03 -12.69
N PHE A 168 -7.96 8.15 -11.37
CA PHE A 168 -8.98 7.61 -10.48
C PHE A 168 -10.37 8.10 -10.89
N SER A 169 -11.38 7.24 -10.79
CA SER A 169 -12.74 7.61 -11.19
C SER A 169 -13.82 7.05 -10.28
N GLU A 170 -15.03 7.59 -10.41
CA GLU A 170 -16.20 7.17 -9.64
C GLU A 170 -17.44 6.96 -10.51
N GLY A 171 -18.26 5.97 -10.14
CA GLY A 171 -19.44 5.54 -10.88
C GLY A 171 -19.89 4.13 -10.49
N GLU A 172 -21.12 3.78 -10.86
CA GLU A 172 -21.73 2.48 -10.50
C GLU A 172 -20.85 1.29 -10.89
N ASP A 173 -20.52 0.45 -9.91
CA ASP A 173 -19.79 -0.83 -10.08
C ASP A 173 -18.44 -0.72 -10.84
N LEU A 174 -17.70 0.39 -10.69
CA LEU A 174 -16.41 0.58 -11.37
C LEU A 174 -15.28 -0.27 -10.80
N GLY A 175 -15.32 -0.59 -9.50
CA GLY A 175 -14.27 -1.33 -8.80
C GLY A 175 -14.78 -2.56 -8.07
N SER A 176 -13.89 -3.18 -7.31
CA SER A 176 -14.18 -4.31 -6.45
C SER A 176 -13.44 -4.20 -5.12
N LEU A 177 -14.12 -4.64 -4.05
CA LEU A 177 -13.54 -4.82 -2.72
C LEU A 177 -13.39 -6.33 -2.47
N ALA A 178 -12.25 -6.74 -1.95
CA ALA A 178 -11.98 -8.13 -1.59
C ALA A 178 -11.30 -8.26 -0.23
N VAL A 179 -11.40 -9.47 0.33
CA VAL A 179 -10.65 -9.90 1.51
C VAL A 179 -9.73 -11.04 1.11
N TYR A 180 -8.49 -10.97 1.59
CA TYR A 180 -7.43 -11.93 1.39
C TYR A 180 -6.99 -12.51 2.73
N ASP A 181 -6.82 -13.83 2.77
CA ASP A 181 -6.28 -14.55 3.92
C ASP A 181 -4.76 -14.74 3.80
N PRO A 182 -3.96 -14.07 4.63
CA PRO A 182 -2.50 -14.23 4.64
C PRO A 182 -2.03 -15.66 4.91
N ALA A 183 -2.83 -16.46 5.63
CA ALA A 183 -2.42 -17.79 6.08
C ALA A 183 -2.41 -18.83 4.95
N ASP A 184 -3.38 -18.76 4.04
CA ASP A 184 -3.57 -19.77 2.98
C ASP A 184 -3.65 -19.20 1.57
N GLY A 185 -3.70 -17.88 1.42
CA GLY A 185 -3.76 -17.20 0.12
C GLY A 185 -5.15 -17.18 -0.50
N SER A 186 -6.20 -17.54 0.23
CA SER A 186 -7.56 -17.45 -0.25
C SER A 186 -7.98 -15.99 -0.44
N LEU A 187 -8.73 -15.74 -1.53
CA LEU A 187 -9.23 -14.42 -1.90
C LEU A 187 -10.74 -14.54 -2.14
N GLU A 188 -11.51 -13.68 -1.49
CA GLU A 188 -12.95 -13.54 -1.66
C GLU A 188 -13.30 -12.12 -2.07
N THR A 189 -13.94 -11.96 -3.23
CA THR A 189 -14.54 -10.68 -3.61
C THR A 189 -15.82 -10.47 -2.82
N LEU A 190 -15.87 -9.39 -2.03
CA LEU A 190 -17.00 -9.06 -1.16
C LEU A 190 -18.11 -8.35 -1.93
N ALA A 191 -17.73 -7.30 -2.68
CA ALA A 191 -18.66 -6.45 -3.40
C ALA A 191 -18.01 -5.79 -4.62
N SER A 192 -18.85 -5.45 -5.59
CA SER A 192 -18.57 -4.34 -6.50
C SER A 192 -18.68 -3.02 -5.73
N ILE A 193 -17.85 -2.04 -6.08
CA ILE A 193 -17.83 -0.72 -5.44
C ILE A 193 -17.81 0.38 -6.50
N ASP A 194 -18.23 1.59 -6.10
CA ASP A 194 -18.42 2.70 -7.03
C ASP A 194 -17.14 3.48 -7.35
N PHE A 195 -15.96 2.94 -7.04
CA PHE A 195 -14.69 3.64 -7.12
C PHE A 195 -13.62 2.82 -7.85
N ASP A 196 -13.01 3.41 -8.88
CA ASP A 196 -11.83 2.87 -9.54
C ASP A 196 -10.56 3.41 -8.89
N GLY A 197 -10.05 2.67 -7.90
CA GLY A 197 -8.85 2.99 -7.14
C GLY A 197 -9.10 3.78 -5.86
N GLY A 198 -8.55 3.25 -4.76
CA GLY A 198 -8.64 3.81 -3.42
C GLY A 198 -7.54 3.25 -2.55
N GLU A 199 -7.07 4.05 -1.60
CA GLU A 199 -6.13 3.62 -0.57
C GLU A 199 -6.93 3.25 0.67
N ILE A 200 -6.64 2.11 1.29
CA ILE A 200 -7.45 1.59 2.39
C ILE A 200 -6.59 1.25 3.59
N ASP A 201 -7.16 1.39 4.77
CA ASP A 201 -6.56 0.98 6.04
C ASP A 201 -7.67 0.56 7.00
N GLY A 202 -7.32 -0.27 7.96
CA GLY A 202 -8.24 -0.80 8.95
C GLY A 202 -7.90 -0.36 10.36
N THR A 203 -8.71 -0.82 11.31
CA THR A 203 -8.51 -0.52 12.73
C THR A 203 -8.51 -1.79 13.59
N GLY A 204 -7.95 -1.66 14.79
CA GLY A 204 -7.97 -2.70 15.82
C GLY A 204 -9.36 -3.11 16.29
N ASP A 205 -10.37 -2.25 16.13
CA ASP A 205 -11.79 -2.53 16.43
C ASP A 205 -12.59 -3.00 15.20
N GLY A 206 -11.93 -3.31 14.08
CA GLY A 206 -12.55 -4.01 12.97
C GLY A 206 -13.26 -3.12 11.94
N ARG A 207 -12.90 -1.83 11.87
CA ARG A 207 -13.45 -0.88 10.89
C ARG A 207 -12.54 -0.84 9.66
N LEU A 208 -13.16 -0.66 8.49
CA LEU A 208 -12.47 -0.61 7.20
C LEU A 208 -12.79 0.71 6.51
N PHE A 209 -11.75 1.44 6.13
CA PHE A 209 -11.87 2.74 5.50
C PHE A 209 -11.16 2.80 4.16
N ALA A 210 -11.62 3.70 3.29
CA ALA A 210 -10.99 4.00 2.02
C ALA A 210 -10.94 5.49 1.72
N PHE A 211 -9.80 5.94 1.22
CA PHE A 211 -9.61 7.21 0.55
C PHE A 211 -9.79 7.03 -0.97
N ALA A 212 -10.97 7.39 -1.49
CA ALA A 212 -11.41 7.00 -2.82
C ALA A 212 -12.20 8.11 -3.55
N GLY A 213 -12.48 7.87 -4.83
CA GLY A 213 -13.30 8.75 -5.67
C GLY A 213 -12.59 9.97 -6.25
N GLU A 214 -13.38 10.80 -6.93
CA GLU A 214 -12.94 12.03 -7.61
C GLU A 214 -13.24 13.28 -6.79
N ASN A 215 -12.86 14.47 -7.26
CA ASN A 215 -13.05 15.74 -6.54
C ASN A 215 -14.54 16.07 -6.28
N PRO A 216 -14.95 16.35 -5.01
CA PRO A 216 -14.16 16.26 -3.78
C PRO A 216 -13.94 14.80 -3.40
N VAL A 217 -12.69 14.44 -3.09
CA VAL A 217 -12.34 13.06 -2.69
C VAL A 217 -13.15 12.60 -1.50
N LYS A 218 -13.33 11.30 -1.34
CA LYS A 218 -14.21 10.72 -0.33
C LYS A 218 -13.41 9.88 0.65
N LEU A 219 -13.80 9.99 1.91
CA LEU A 219 -13.58 8.95 2.89
C LEU A 219 -14.80 8.03 2.90
N VAL A 220 -14.58 6.73 2.69
CA VAL A 220 -15.63 5.71 2.70
C VAL A 220 -15.36 4.75 3.85
N GLU A 221 -16.36 4.48 4.67
CA GLU A 221 -16.33 3.37 5.62
C GLU A 221 -17.12 2.21 5.01
N TYR A 222 -16.51 1.04 4.94
CA TYR A 222 -17.14 -0.17 4.43
C TYR A 222 -17.48 -1.13 5.56
N ASP A 223 -18.59 -1.84 5.40
CA ASP A 223 -18.88 -3.04 6.16
C ASP A 223 -17.90 -4.14 5.72
N ARG A 224 -17.05 -4.59 6.64
CA ARG A 224 -15.96 -5.52 6.33
C ARG A 224 -16.42 -6.93 5.91
N GLU A 225 -17.69 -7.28 6.13
CA GLU A 225 -18.25 -8.60 5.79
C GLU A 225 -18.95 -8.57 4.43
N SER A 226 -19.69 -7.51 4.13
CA SER A 226 -20.52 -7.38 2.93
C SER A 226 -19.93 -6.48 1.86
N GLY A 227 -18.99 -5.61 2.22
CA GLY A 227 -18.46 -4.55 1.35
C GLY A 227 -19.44 -3.39 1.10
N GLU A 228 -20.58 -3.33 1.80
CA GLU A 228 -21.50 -2.20 1.71
C GLU A 228 -20.86 -0.92 2.26
N ALA A 229 -21.00 0.19 1.55
CA ALA A 229 -20.57 1.50 2.04
C ALA A 229 -21.50 1.96 3.18
N LEU A 230 -20.98 1.97 4.40
CA LEU A 230 -21.68 2.41 5.61
C LEU A 230 -21.74 3.93 5.70
N THR A 231 -20.65 4.60 5.35
CA THR A 231 -20.53 6.06 5.32
C THR A 231 -19.73 6.49 4.11
N VAL A 232 -20.16 7.56 3.45
CA VAL A 232 -19.40 8.25 2.39
C VAL A 232 -19.34 9.72 2.75
N LEU A 233 -18.14 10.20 3.08
CA LEU A 233 -17.88 11.57 3.51
C LEU A 233 -17.04 12.29 2.44
N PRO A 234 -17.61 13.30 1.73
CA PRO A 234 -16.82 14.20 0.90
C PRO A 234 -15.83 15.01 1.75
N LEU A 235 -14.57 15.05 1.32
CA LEU A 235 -13.48 15.80 1.94
C LEU A 235 -13.23 17.07 1.13
N GLU A 236 -14.08 18.08 1.37
CA GLU A 236 -13.99 19.38 0.70
C GLU A 236 -12.62 20.04 0.93
N GLY A 237 -12.00 20.51 -0.14
CA GLY A 237 -10.69 21.17 -0.09
C GLY A 237 -9.49 20.23 -0.09
N LEU A 238 -9.70 18.93 -0.28
CA LEU A 238 -8.64 17.97 -0.54
C LEU A 238 -8.83 17.37 -1.94
N ASP A 239 -7.78 17.44 -2.76
CA ASP A 239 -7.76 16.84 -4.08
C ASP A 239 -7.04 15.48 -4.03
N LYS A 240 -7.45 14.54 -4.88
CA LYS A 240 -6.70 13.30 -5.07
C LYS A 240 -5.50 13.63 -5.95
N THR A 241 -4.33 13.19 -5.51
CA THR A 241 -3.08 13.39 -6.21
C THR A 241 -2.63 12.09 -6.88
N SER A 242 -1.63 12.17 -7.77
CA SER A 242 -1.16 11.00 -8.52
C SER A 242 -0.46 9.97 -7.62
N ALA A 243 0.12 10.44 -6.53
CA ALA A 243 0.51 9.64 -5.38
C ALA A 243 -0.35 10.03 -4.18
N SER A 244 -1.03 9.06 -3.58
CA SER A 244 -1.77 9.28 -2.34
C SER A 244 -1.67 8.03 -1.46
N ALA A 245 -1.81 8.22 -0.16
CA ALA A 245 -1.91 7.13 0.79
C ALA A 245 -2.84 7.49 1.95
N PHE A 246 -3.23 6.49 2.73
CA PHE A 246 -4.20 6.60 3.80
C PHE A 246 -3.75 5.76 5.00
N ALA A 247 -3.96 6.27 6.21
CA ALA A 247 -3.74 5.51 7.43
C ALA A 247 -4.68 5.98 8.56
N PHE A 248 -5.01 5.07 9.48
CA PHE A 248 -5.73 5.40 10.71
C PHE A 248 -4.78 5.46 11.90
N HIS A 249 -4.93 6.41 12.82
CA HIS A 249 -4.16 6.42 14.07
C HIS A 249 -4.84 7.25 15.17
N SER A 250 -4.84 6.74 16.39
CA SER A 250 -5.34 7.42 17.60
C SER A 250 -6.76 7.96 17.53
N GLY A 251 -7.63 7.34 16.72
CA GLY A 251 -9.02 7.82 16.53
C GLY A 251 -9.19 8.67 15.27
N ASP A 252 -8.10 9.11 14.67
CA ASP A 252 -8.06 10.04 13.54
C ASP A 252 -7.62 9.37 12.25
N ILE A 253 -7.87 10.09 11.16
CA ILE A 253 -7.49 9.67 9.81
C ILE A 253 -6.40 10.57 9.27
N TYR A 254 -5.35 9.96 8.72
CA TYR A 254 -4.21 10.63 8.13
C TYR A 254 -4.19 10.37 6.63
N LEU A 255 -4.15 11.47 5.88
CA LEU A 255 -4.26 11.48 4.43
C LEU A 255 -2.97 12.08 3.88
N PHE A 256 -2.28 11.28 3.07
CA PHE A 256 -1.04 11.66 2.43
C PHE A 256 -1.33 11.98 0.99
N THR A 257 -1.13 13.23 0.58
CA THR A 257 -1.29 13.68 -0.80
C THR A 257 -0.03 14.41 -1.24
N GLU A 258 0.14 14.65 -2.54
CA GLU A 258 1.25 15.43 -3.04
C GLU A 258 1.14 16.88 -2.53
N ALA A 259 2.26 17.43 -2.07
CA ALA A 259 2.37 18.81 -1.66
C ALA A 259 2.58 19.71 -2.88
N ASP A 260 2.19 20.98 -2.73
CA ASP A 260 2.71 22.03 -3.59
C ASP A 260 4.20 22.22 -3.31
N ALA A 261 4.95 22.63 -4.33
CA ALA A 261 6.37 22.94 -4.23
C ALA A 261 6.55 24.48 -4.23
N PRO A 262 6.30 25.20 -3.11
CA PRO A 262 6.41 26.66 -3.09
C PRO A 262 7.84 27.12 -3.43
N GLU A 263 8.84 26.33 -3.06
CA GLU A 263 10.24 26.59 -3.40
C GLU A 263 10.50 26.55 -4.91
N CYS A 264 9.71 25.77 -5.68
CA CYS A 264 9.79 25.77 -7.14
C CYS A 264 9.34 27.10 -7.70
N ALA A 265 8.17 27.62 -7.29
CA ALA A 265 7.67 28.90 -7.76
C ALA A 265 8.67 30.03 -7.45
N ASP A 266 9.17 30.09 -6.21
CA ASP A 266 10.18 31.05 -5.79
C ASP A 266 11.48 30.93 -6.62
N CYS A 267 11.87 29.71 -6.98
CA CYS A 267 13.04 29.47 -7.81
C CYS A 267 12.81 29.91 -9.27
N LEU A 268 11.65 29.59 -9.86
CA LEU A 268 11.29 29.92 -11.24
C LEU A 268 11.15 31.43 -11.45
N GLU A 269 10.68 32.17 -10.44
CA GLU A 269 10.71 33.65 -10.45
C GLU A 269 12.14 34.20 -10.63
N GLY A 270 13.15 33.49 -10.13
CA GLY A 270 14.56 33.86 -10.24
C GLY A 270 15.21 33.53 -11.59
N CYS A 271 14.55 32.78 -12.46
CA CYS A 271 15.17 32.21 -13.65
C CYS A 271 15.04 33.04 -14.92
N SER A 272 13.88 33.67 -15.17
CA SER A 272 13.69 34.47 -16.38
C SER A 272 12.47 35.39 -16.30
N GLU A 273 12.52 36.50 -17.05
CA GLU A 273 11.31 37.28 -17.37
C GLU A 273 10.29 36.45 -18.18
N GLU A 274 10.73 35.35 -18.79
CA GLU A 274 9.91 34.41 -19.55
C GLU A 274 9.03 33.54 -18.65
N TYR A 275 9.36 33.34 -17.37
CA TYR A 275 8.46 32.69 -16.42
C TYR A 275 7.19 33.52 -16.22
N ALA A 276 7.33 34.82 -15.97
CA ALA A 276 6.18 35.71 -15.86
C ALA A 276 5.36 35.75 -17.16
N ALA A 277 6.02 35.76 -18.32
CA ALA A 277 5.35 35.69 -19.62
C ALA A 277 4.62 34.35 -19.83
N CYS A 278 5.18 33.24 -19.35
CA CYS A 278 4.55 31.93 -19.38
C CYS A 278 3.28 31.89 -18.52
N LEU A 279 3.29 32.51 -17.34
CA LEU A 279 2.10 32.62 -16.48
C LEU A 279 0.98 33.48 -17.10
N GLU A 280 1.32 34.44 -17.96
CA GLU A 280 0.36 35.26 -18.71
C GLU A 280 -0.19 34.57 -19.97
N ASP A 281 0.50 33.54 -20.47
CA ASP A 281 0.12 32.73 -21.63
C ASP A 281 -0.65 31.48 -21.17
N PRO A 282 -1.97 31.36 -21.43
CA PRO A 282 -2.76 30.24 -20.92
C PRO A 282 -2.24 28.86 -21.32
N GLU A 283 -1.70 28.72 -22.53
CA GLU A 283 -1.18 27.43 -23.02
C GLU A 283 0.12 27.05 -22.29
N CYS A 284 0.98 28.04 -22.03
CA CYS A 284 2.22 27.83 -21.29
C CYS A 284 1.94 27.58 -19.81
N ALA A 285 1.02 28.35 -19.21
CA ALA A 285 0.61 28.21 -17.82
C ALA A 285 -0.04 26.85 -17.54
N GLU A 286 -0.91 26.37 -18.44
CA GLU A 286 -1.54 25.05 -18.33
C GLU A 286 -0.50 23.92 -18.46
N ALA A 287 0.43 24.02 -19.41
CA ALA A 287 1.51 23.04 -19.54
C ALA A 287 2.43 23.06 -18.31
N LEU A 288 2.82 24.24 -17.83
CA LEU A 288 3.63 24.40 -16.62
C LEU A 288 2.93 23.78 -15.41
N ASP A 289 1.65 24.07 -15.20
CA ASP A 289 0.84 23.49 -14.13
C ASP A 289 0.75 21.96 -14.25
N CYS A 290 0.56 21.44 -15.47
CA CYS A 290 0.60 20.00 -15.76
C CYS A 290 1.95 19.39 -15.36
N ALA A 291 3.07 19.99 -15.76
CA ALA A 291 4.41 19.47 -15.48
C ALA A 291 4.74 19.52 -13.99
N LEU A 292 4.40 20.63 -13.34
CA LEU A 292 4.54 20.74 -11.89
C LEU A 292 3.68 19.69 -11.22
N THR A 293 2.41 19.54 -11.61
CA THR A 293 1.46 18.54 -11.08
C THR A 293 1.95 17.11 -11.22
N GLN A 294 2.48 16.72 -12.39
CA GLN A 294 3.06 15.39 -12.61
C GLN A 294 4.40 15.21 -11.89
N GLY A 295 5.05 16.30 -11.48
CA GLY A 295 6.40 16.26 -10.95
C GLY A 295 7.46 15.89 -12.00
N GLU A 296 7.15 16.09 -13.29
CA GLU A 296 8.08 15.91 -14.41
C GLU A 296 7.65 16.69 -15.66
N VAL A 297 8.61 17.01 -16.54
CA VAL A 297 8.34 17.61 -17.85
C VAL A 297 8.29 16.51 -18.90
N THR A 298 7.09 16.21 -19.41
CA THR A 298 6.86 15.20 -20.45
C THR A 298 6.47 15.84 -21.78
N ASP A 299 6.32 15.06 -22.85
CA ASP A 299 5.76 15.59 -24.11
C ASP A 299 4.31 16.07 -23.93
N GLU A 300 3.56 15.45 -23.01
CA GLU A 300 2.16 15.80 -22.69
C GLU A 300 2.08 17.08 -21.85
N CYS A 301 2.91 17.20 -20.82
CA CYS A 301 2.89 18.35 -19.90
C CYS A 301 3.96 19.42 -20.19
N GLY A 302 4.85 19.24 -21.16
CA GLY A 302 6.01 20.12 -21.37
C GLY A 302 6.02 20.85 -22.70
N GLY A 303 5.34 20.33 -23.72
CA GLY A 303 5.51 20.77 -25.12
C GLY A 303 5.21 22.25 -25.39
N LEU A 304 4.45 22.92 -24.51
CA LEU A 304 4.06 24.32 -24.64
C LEU A 304 4.75 25.24 -23.62
N ILE A 305 5.54 24.69 -22.70
CA ILE A 305 6.36 25.48 -21.77
C ILE A 305 7.48 26.15 -22.58
N TYR A 306 7.72 27.45 -22.34
CA TYR A 306 8.81 28.15 -22.99
C TYR A 306 10.16 27.49 -22.69
N ALA A 307 11.03 27.39 -23.71
CA ALA A 307 12.29 26.66 -23.60
C ALA A 307 13.18 27.15 -22.44
N SER A 308 13.23 28.46 -22.16
CA SER A 308 14.03 28.96 -21.03
C SER A 308 13.46 28.57 -19.66
N VAL A 309 12.14 28.42 -19.56
CA VAL A 309 11.46 27.97 -18.34
C VAL A 309 11.73 26.49 -18.15
N GLN A 310 11.64 25.67 -19.22
CA GLN A 310 12.03 24.25 -19.17
C GLN A 310 13.51 24.07 -18.79
N ASP A 311 14.42 24.83 -19.42
CA ASP A 311 15.86 24.77 -19.13
C ASP A 311 16.16 25.14 -17.67
N CYS A 312 15.41 26.10 -17.12
CA CYS A 312 15.50 26.45 -15.72
C CYS A 312 14.97 25.33 -14.81
N MET A 313 13.77 24.80 -15.10
CA MET A 313 13.14 23.71 -14.34
C MET A 313 14.03 22.47 -14.34
N ALA A 314 14.62 22.09 -15.47
CA ALA A 314 15.50 20.93 -15.59
C ALA A 314 16.93 21.17 -15.07
N GLY A 315 17.28 22.44 -14.79
CA GLY A 315 18.61 22.86 -14.37
C GLY A 315 18.59 23.47 -12.97
N THR A 316 18.58 24.80 -12.91
CA THR A 316 18.72 25.57 -11.65
C THR A 316 17.65 25.22 -10.62
N CYS A 317 16.42 25.01 -11.07
CA CYS A 317 15.27 24.76 -10.20
C CYS A 317 14.87 23.29 -10.15
N HIS A 318 15.70 22.38 -10.66
CA HIS A 318 15.38 20.96 -10.71
C HIS A 318 15.02 20.41 -9.33
N ASP A 319 15.87 20.61 -8.33
CA ASP A 319 15.62 20.05 -7.00
C ASP A 319 14.43 20.71 -6.29
N ALA A 320 14.11 21.96 -6.65
CA ALA A 320 12.97 22.69 -6.08
C ALA A 320 11.64 22.27 -6.72
N CYS A 321 11.64 21.99 -8.03
CA CYS A 321 10.45 21.63 -8.80
C CYS A 321 10.20 20.12 -8.86
N PHE A 322 11.28 19.36 -8.94
CA PHE A 322 11.31 17.91 -9.12
C PHE A 322 12.35 17.31 -8.17
N PRO A 323 12.11 17.39 -6.84
CA PRO A 323 13.02 16.79 -5.89
C PRO A 323 13.20 15.30 -6.20
N ILE A 324 14.36 14.75 -5.87
CA ILE A 324 14.67 13.33 -6.09
C ILE A 324 13.54 12.50 -5.44
N GLY A 325 12.82 11.71 -6.26
CA GLY A 325 11.61 11.00 -5.82
C GLY A 325 10.28 11.56 -6.35
N GLY A 326 10.29 12.71 -7.03
CA GLY A 326 9.11 13.44 -7.49
C GLY A 326 8.57 14.39 -6.42
N LYS A 327 7.34 14.91 -6.60
CA LYS A 327 6.68 15.77 -5.61
C LYS A 327 6.69 15.15 -4.21
N LEU A 328 7.15 15.89 -3.20
CA LEU A 328 7.03 15.45 -1.82
C LEU A 328 5.56 15.43 -1.39
N SER A 329 5.22 14.65 -0.36
CA SER A 329 3.87 14.60 0.17
C SER A 329 3.62 15.66 1.25
N GLN A 330 2.36 15.94 1.53
CA GLN A 330 1.86 16.65 2.70
C GLN A 330 0.91 15.73 3.47
N VAL A 331 0.64 16.06 4.73
CA VAL A 331 -0.22 15.26 5.61
C VAL A 331 -1.40 16.10 6.09
N HIS A 332 -2.60 15.61 5.80
CA HIS A 332 -3.83 16.11 6.39
C HIS A 332 -4.31 15.15 7.47
N ARG A 333 -4.87 15.69 8.55
CA ARG A 333 -5.57 14.94 9.60
C ARG A 333 -7.05 15.28 9.56
N LEU A 334 -7.88 14.24 9.61
CA LEU A 334 -9.31 14.35 9.84
C LEU A 334 -9.62 13.89 11.27
N ASP A 335 -10.19 14.80 12.08
CA ASP A 335 -10.65 14.56 13.46
C ASP A 335 -11.86 13.59 13.45
N TRP A 336 -11.63 12.31 13.23
CA TRP A 336 -12.68 11.35 12.89
C TRP A 336 -13.50 10.94 14.12
N ASP A 337 -12.84 10.82 15.28
CA ASP A 337 -13.49 10.51 16.56
C ASP A 337 -14.15 11.72 17.23
N GLU A 338 -14.03 12.90 16.60
CA GLU A 338 -14.55 14.20 17.07
C GLU A 338 -14.01 14.59 18.45
N SER A 339 -12.81 14.12 18.80
CA SER A 339 -12.17 14.39 20.09
C SER A 339 -11.90 15.88 20.32
N GLU A 340 -11.76 16.68 19.26
CA GLU A 340 -11.56 18.14 19.36
C GLU A 340 -12.88 18.94 19.40
N GLY A 341 -14.02 18.27 19.21
CA GLY A 341 -15.35 18.87 19.32
C GLY A 341 -15.72 19.86 18.21
N ASN A 342 -14.94 19.89 17.12
CA ASN A 342 -15.20 20.74 15.95
C ASN A 342 -15.91 19.97 14.82
N GLY A 343 -16.40 18.77 15.11
CA GLY A 343 -16.84 17.79 14.11
C GLY A 343 -15.65 17.19 13.36
N LYS A 344 -15.93 16.44 12.30
CA LYS A 344 -14.92 15.81 11.42
C LYS A 344 -14.16 16.84 10.59
N ALA A 345 -13.32 17.62 11.25
CA ALA A 345 -12.58 18.72 10.67
C ALA A 345 -11.30 18.21 9.99
N LEU A 346 -11.11 18.59 8.72
CA LEU A 346 -9.88 18.32 7.98
C LEU A 346 -8.89 19.46 8.19
N SER A 347 -7.65 19.13 8.57
CA SER A 347 -6.58 20.09 8.83
C SER A 347 -5.27 19.64 8.21
N LEU A 348 -4.55 20.55 7.56
CA LEU A 348 -3.16 20.31 7.17
C LEU A 348 -2.29 20.31 8.43
N VAL A 349 -1.65 19.18 8.73
CA VAL A 349 -0.79 19.02 9.92
C VAL A 349 0.69 19.07 9.56
N HIS A 350 1.09 18.53 8.40
CA HIS A 350 2.48 18.55 7.96
C HIS A 350 2.57 19.00 6.48
N PRO A 351 3.10 20.19 6.18
CA PRO A 351 3.07 20.75 4.83
C PRO A 351 4.03 20.08 3.84
N LEU A 352 5.09 19.42 4.32
CA LEU A 352 6.13 18.86 3.43
C LEU A 352 6.88 17.68 4.06
N ALA A 353 6.42 16.46 3.80
CA ALA A 353 7.05 15.20 4.20
C ALA A 353 8.42 15.00 3.50
N PRO A 354 9.31 14.16 4.06
CA PRO A 354 10.66 13.95 3.50
C PRO A 354 10.68 13.07 2.23
N LEU A 355 9.53 12.57 1.80
CA LEU A 355 9.38 11.70 0.63
C LEU A 355 8.05 11.90 -0.08
N ARG A 356 7.97 11.43 -1.33
CA ARG A 356 6.73 11.21 -2.06
C ARG A 356 6.12 9.89 -1.60
N ILE A 357 5.02 9.95 -0.85
CA ILE A 357 4.36 8.80 -0.24
C ILE A 357 3.38 8.20 -1.25
N VAL A 358 3.58 6.91 -1.59
CA VAL A 358 2.67 6.15 -2.46
C VAL A 358 1.91 5.04 -1.73
N GLY A 359 2.33 4.72 -0.50
CA GLY A 359 1.67 3.75 0.35
C GLY A 359 1.86 4.13 1.80
N ALA A 360 0.84 3.87 2.60
CA ALA A 360 0.85 4.07 4.04
C ALA A 360 -0.02 2.99 4.67
N GLY A 361 0.34 2.58 5.87
CA GLY A 361 -0.46 1.64 6.63
C GLY A 361 -0.12 1.68 8.11
N THR A 362 -1.14 1.40 8.90
CA THR A 362 -0.96 1.01 10.30
C THR A 362 -1.26 -0.46 10.46
N SER A 363 -0.79 -1.01 11.57
CA SER A 363 -1.27 -2.32 12.01
C SER A 363 -2.57 -2.15 12.81
N ILE A 364 -3.27 -3.26 13.04
CA ILE A 364 -4.39 -3.33 13.99
C ILE A 364 -4.00 -2.97 15.44
N CYS A 365 -2.71 -2.81 15.72
CA CYS A 365 -2.17 -2.39 17.01
C CYS A 365 -2.05 -0.88 17.17
N ALA A 366 -2.32 -0.10 16.12
CA ALA A 366 -2.38 1.34 16.24
C ALA A 366 -3.42 1.75 17.29
N PRO A 367 -3.14 2.80 18.11
CA PRO A 367 -4.08 3.25 19.11
C PRO A 367 -5.43 3.64 18.49
N LEU A 368 -6.54 3.29 19.15
CA LEU A 368 -7.88 3.73 18.73
C LEU A 368 -8.25 5.11 19.29
N GLN A 369 -7.46 5.62 20.23
CA GLN A 369 -7.67 6.88 20.93
C GLN A 369 -6.31 7.47 21.29
N VAL A 370 -6.26 8.80 21.41
CA VAL A 370 -5.11 9.50 21.97
C VAL A 370 -4.86 9.01 23.42
N PRO A 371 -3.61 8.69 23.81
CA PRO A 371 -3.26 8.21 25.15
C PRO A 371 -3.61 9.13 26.32
#